data_AF-A0A421BLW7-F1
#
_entry.id   AF-A0A421BLW7-F1
#
_cell.length_a   1.000
_cell.length_b   1.000
_cell.length_c   1.000
_cell.angle_alpha   90.00
_cell.angle_beta   90.00
_cell.angle_gamma   90.00
#
_symmetry.space_group_name_H-M   'P 1'
#
loop_
_entity.id
_entity.type
_entity.pdbx_description
1 polymer ?
#
loop_
_entity_poly.entity_id
_entity_poly.type
_entity_poly.pdbx_seq_one_letter_code
_entity_poly.pdbx_strand_id
1 'polypeptide(L)'
;MPRPLTDISGIGPATAEGFARAGIPDAETLIEIGADAAYSAWLAAGNPPHFIGYYALVMALQGRPWNDCRGAEKDALRLRFDAIKAAARAPSAGGAGQDKGRLRLEAALDEIGVGLRR
;
A
#
# COMPACT_ATOMS: atom_id res chain seq x y z
N MET A 1 -18.48 14.17 -13.31
CA MET A 1 -17.13 13.86 -13.81
C MET A 1 -16.33 13.37 -12.61
N PRO A 2 -15.58 12.25 -12.73
CA PRO A 2 -14.72 11.80 -11.65
C PRO A 2 -13.68 12.88 -11.36
N ARG A 3 -13.47 13.18 -10.09
CA ARG A 3 -12.51 14.19 -9.65
C ARG A 3 -11.12 13.56 -9.56
N PRO A 4 -10.06 14.31 -9.87
CA PRO A 4 -8.71 13.80 -9.69
C PRO A 4 -8.47 13.50 -8.20
N LEU A 5 -7.64 12.49 -7.92
CA LEU A 5 -7.27 12.10 -6.56
C LEU A 5 -6.69 13.25 -5.73
N THR A 6 -6.02 14.19 -6.38
CA THR A 6 -5.43 15.39 -5.76
C THR A 6 -6.45 16.39 -5.22
N ASP A 7 -7.74 16.24 -5.56
CA ASP A 7 -8.82 17.04 -4.95
C ASP A 7 -9.10 16.61 -3.51
N ILE A 8 -8.67 15.41 -3.09
CA ILE A 8 -8.73 14.99 -1.70
C ILE A 8 -7.57 15.66 -0.95
N SER A 9 -7.92 16.53 0.00
CA SER A 9 -6.93 17.18 0.87
C SER A 9 -6.04 16.15 1.56
N GLY A 10 -4.73 16.31 1.46
CA GLY A 10 -3.74 15.36 1.98
C GLY A 10 -3.23 14.33 0.96
N ILE A 11 -3.78 14.29 -0.25
CA ILE A 11 -3.27 13.45 -1.35
C ILE A 11 -2.45 14.30 -2.33
N GLY A 12 -1.13 14.12 -2.30
CA GLY A 12 -0.21 14.76 -3.25
C GLY A 12 -0.09 14.00 -4.58
N PRO A 13 0.54 14.61 -5.61
CA PRO A 13 0.68 14.02 -6.94
C PRO A 13 1.34 12.63 -6.97
N ALA A 14 2.37 12.40 -6.15
CA ALA A 14 3.06 11.11 -6.09
C ALA A 14 2.16 9.99 -5.53
N THR A 15 1.33 10.32 -4.54
CA THR A 15 0.35 9.38 -3.98
C THR A 15 -0.76 9.12 -4.99
N ALA A 16 -1.23 10.16 -5.68
CA ALA A 16 -2.23 10.02 -6.74
C ALA A 16 -1.73 9.10 -7.87
N GLU A 17 -0.49 9.27 -8.33
CA GLU A 17 0.11 8.41 -9.35
C GLU A 17 0.22 6.95 -8.87
N GLY A 18 0.64 6.74 -7.62
CA GLY A 18 0.74 5.38 -7.06
C GLY A 18 -0.61 4.67 -6.95
N PHE A 19 -1.70 5.39 -6.64
CA PHE A 19 -3.06 4.85 -6.67
C PHE A 19 -3.57 4.62 -8.09
N ALA A 20 -3.27 5.50 -9.04
CA ALA A 20 -3.61 5.31 -10.44
C ALA A 20 -2.96 4.03 -11.00
N ARG A 21 -1.68 3.79 -10.69
CA ARG A 21 -0.98 2.53 -11.02
C ARG A 21 -1.60 1.31 -10.33
N ALA A 22 -2.23 1.51 -9.17
CA ALA A 22 -2.96 0.48 -8.44
C ALA A 22 -4.41 0.27 -8.92
N GLY A 23 -4.80 0.90 -10.04
CA GLY A 23 -6.14 0.76 -10.62
C GLY A 23 -7.21 1.60 -9.93
N ILE A 24 -6.82 2.62 -9.16
CA ILE A 24 -7.72 3.56 -8.48
C ILE A 24 -7.53 4.93 -9.16
N PRO A 25 -8.33 5.26 -10.20
CA PRO A 25 -8.04 6.41 -11.06
C PRO A 25 -8.55 7.74 -10.52
N ASP A 26 -9.53 7.74 -9.60
CA ASP A 26 -10.25 8.93 -9.19
C ASP A 26 -10.64 8.96 -7.70
N ALA A 27 -11.02 10.15 -7.25
CA ALA A 27 -11.36 10.42 -5.85
C ALA A 27 -12.60 9.64 -5.41
N GLU A 28 -13.62 9.52 -6.26
CA GLU A 28 -14.85 8.79 -5.97
C GLU A 28 -14.55 7.30 -5.70
N THR A 29 -13.78 6.66 -6.57
CA THR A 29 -13.34 5.27 -6.41
C THR A 29 -12.56 5.09 -5.10
N LEU A 30 -11.63 6.00 -4.81
CA LEU A 30 -10.82 5.93 -3.60
C LEU A 30 -11.67 6.07 -2.32
N ILE A 31 -12.65 6.97 -2.32
CA ILE A 31 -13.57 7.18 -1.20
C ILE A 31 -14.48 5.95 -1.01
N GLU A 32 -14.99 5.39 -2.11
CA GLU A 32 -15.90 4.24 -2.09
C GLU A 32 -15.24 2.99 -1.51
N ILE A 33 -14.02 2.66 -1.95
CA ILE A 33 -13.31 1.45 -1.46
C ILE A 33 -12.69 1.66 -0.08
N GLY A 34 -12.42 2.91 0.30
CA GLY A 34 -11.81 3.27 1.58
C GLY A 34 -10.31 2.95 1.68
N ALA A 35 -9.70 3.42 2.78
CA ALA A 35 -8.25 3.39 2.96
C ALA A 35 -7.64 2.00 2.96
N ASP A 36 -8.27 1.01 3.62
CA ASP A 36 -7.69 -0.33 3.80
C ASP A 36 -7.63 -1.10 2.47
N ALA A 37 -8.70 -1.05 1.68
CA ALA A 37 -8.75 -1.66 0.36
C ALA A 37 -7.81 -0.94 -0.63
N ALA A 38 -7.81 0.40 -0.60
CA ALA A 38 -6.91 1.20 -1.42
C ALA A 38 -5.44 0.91 -1.13
N TYR A 39 -5.08 0.77 0.16
CA TYR A 39 -3.71 0.48 0.55
C TYR A 39 -3.32 -0.98 0.24
N SER A 40 -4.28 -1.90 0.28
CA SER A 40 -4.06 -3.27 -0.20
C SER A 40 -3.74 -3.28 -1.71
N ALA A 41 -4.48 -2.51 -2.51
CA ALA A 41 -4.20 -2.34 -3.94
C ALA A 41 -2.84 -1.66 -4.19
N TRP A 42 -2.50 -0.64 -3.38
CA TRP A 42 -1.19 0.03 -3.41
C TRP A 42 -0.03 -0.98 -3.28
N LEU A 43 -0.12 -1.89 -2.32
CA LEU A 43 0.90 -2.94 -2.12
C LEU A 43 0.88 -4.00 -3.23
N ALA A 44 -0.30 -4.40 -3.70
CA ALA A 44 -0.43 -5.36 -4.80
C ALA A 44 0.18 -4.84 -6.11
N ALA A 45 0.12 -3.52 -6.33
CA ALA A 45 0.77 -2.83 -7.44
C ALA A 45 2.29 -2.65 -7.28
N GLY A 46 2.88 -3.18 -6.20
CA GLY A 46 4.33 -3.13 -5.95
C GLY A 46 4.84 -1.82 -5.36
N ASN A 47 3.95 -0.90 -4.95
CA ASN A 47 4.38 0.29 -4.25
C ASN A 47 4.87 -0.04 -2.83
N PRO A 48 5.85 0.70 -2.27
CA PRO A 48 6.45 0.35 -0.99
C PRO A 48 5.47 0.54 0.19
N PRO A 49 5.53 -0.33 1.21
CA PRO A 49 4.76 -0.17 2.43
C PRO A 49 5.33 0.97 3.28
N HIS A 50 4.46 1.90 3.69
CA HIS A 50 4.81 3.05 4.50
C HIS A 50 3.69 3.41 5.47
N PHE A 51 3.91 3.15 6.77
CA PHE A 51 2.88 3.31 7.80
C PHE A 51 2.35 4.75 7.89
N ILE A 52 3.23 5.77 7.79
CA ILE A 52 2.79 7.17 7.79
C ILE A 52 1.89 7.48 6.59
N GLY A 53 2.21 6.92 5.43
CA GLY A 53 1.38 7.09 4.23
C GLY A 53 0.00 6.46 4.40
N TYR A 54 -0.07 5.29 5.02
CA TYR A 54 -1.34 4.61 5.29
C TYR A 54 -2.25 5.41 6.23
N TYR A 55 -1.78 5.82 7.41
CA TYR A 55 -2.68 6.56 8.30
C TYR A 55 -2.97 7.97 7.78
N ALA A 56 -2.05 8.60 7.04
CA ALA A 56 -2.32 9.89 6.40
C ALA A 56 -3.46 9.77 5.38
N LEU A 57 -3.55 8.66 4.63
CA LEU A 57 -4.69 8.35 3.77
C LEU A 57 -5.99 8.22 4.58
N VAL A 58 -5.96 7.50 5.71
CA VAL A 58 -7.13 7.37 6.59
C VAL A 58 -7.62 8.75 7.06
N MET A 59 -6.70 9.63 7.48
CA MET A 59 -7.04 10.99 7.89
C MET A 59 -7.59 11.82 6.72
N ALA A 60 -6.97 11.73 5.54
CA ALA A 60 -7.39 12.44 4.33
C ALA A 60 -8.83 12.09 3.93
N LEU A 61 -9.21 10.81 3.97
CA LEU A 61 -10.58 10.37 3.67
C LEU A 61 -11.61 10.80 4.73
N GLN A 62 -11.14 11.19 5.93
CA GLN A 62 -11.97 11.78 6.99
C GLN A 62 -11.98 13.31 6.94
N GLY A 63 -11.25 13.94 6.01
CA GLY A 63 -11.07 15.40 5.95
C GLY A 63 -10.22 15.98 7.08
N ARG A 64 -9.38 15.15 7.73
CA ARG A 64 -8.52 15.54 8.85
C ARG A 64 -7.07 15.71 8.39
N PRO A 65 -6.28 16.61 9.02
CA PRO A 65 -4.86 16.67 8.78
C PRO A 65 -4.17 15.42 9.35
N TRP A 66 -3.13 14.93 8.67
CA TRP A 66 -2.47 13.68 9.04
C TRP A 66 -1.91 13.67 10.48
N ASN A 67 -1.52 14.84 10.99
CA ASN A 67 -0.94 15.00 12.33
C ASN A 67 -1.96 14.89 13.48
N ASP A 68 -3.25 14.81 13.17
CA ASP A 68 -4.30 14.62 14.18
C ASP A 68 -4.38 13.16 14.68
N CYS A 69 -3.81 12.20 13.94
CA CYS A 69 -3.74 10.80 14.33
C CYS A 69 -2.76 10.59 15.50
N ARG A 70 -3.29 10.25 16.69
CA ARG A 70 -2.52 10.16 17.93
C ARG A 70 -3.05 9.12 18.91
N GLY A 71 -2.20 8.73 19.87
CA GLY A 71 -2.53 7.79 20.94
C GLY A 71 -3.12 6.47 20.42
N ALA A 72 -4.20 6.02 21.05
CA ALA A 72 -4.84 4.74 20.74
C ALA A 72 -5.29 4.59 19.28
N GLU A 73 -5.66 5.68 18.59
CA GLU A 73 -6.03 5.64 17.17
C GLU A 73 -4.83 5.21 16.31
N LYS A 74 -3.66 5.79 16.58
CA LYS A 74 -2.42 5.46 15.86
C LYS A 74 -2.02 4.00 16.10
N ASP A 75 -2.18 3.51 17.33
CA ASP A 75 -1.88 2.12 17.67
C ASP A 75 -2.84 1.15 16.97
N ALA A 76 -4.13 1.47 16.91
CA ALA A 76 -5.11 0.68 16.17
C ALA A 76 -4.81 0.64 14.66
N LEU A 77 -4.43 1.78 14.07
CA LEU A 77 -4.02 1.84 12.67
C LEU A 77 -2.73 1.07 12.41
N ARG A 78 -1.81 1.01 13.38
CA ARG A 78 -0.58 0.21 13.25
C ARG A 78 -0.91 -1.28 13.10
N LEU A 79 -1.83 -1.78 13.91
CA LEU A 79 -2.29 -3.17 13.82
C LEU A 79 -2.95 -3.47 12.46
N ARG A 80 -3.82 -2.57 11.97
CA ARG A 80 -4.45 -2.71 10.64
C ARG A 80 -3.42 -2.70 9.52
N PHE A 81 -2.48 -1.75 9.54
CA PHE A 81 -1.41 -1.68 8.55
C PHE A 81 -0.57 -2.95 8.52
N ASP A 82 -0.19 -3.48 9.68
CA ASP A 82 0.62 -4.69 9.75
C ASP A 82 -0.14 -5.92 9.22
N ALA A 83 -1.46 -6.00 9.45
CA ALA A 83 -2.32 -7.02 8.85
C ALA A 83 -2.39 -6.89 7.31
N ILE A 84 -2.60 -5.69 6.78
CA ILE A 84 -2.62 -5.41 5.33
C ILE A 84 -1.28 -5.81 4.68
N LYS A 85 -0.17 -5.39 5.31
CA LYS A 85 1.19 -5.70 4.84
C LYS A 85 1.48 -7.21 4.88
N ALA A 86 1.01 -7.91 5.91
CA ALA A 86 1.17 -9.36 6.03
C ALA A 86 0.36 -10.09 4.95
N ALA A 87 -0.89 -9.68 4.72
CA ALA A 87 -1.74 -10.25 3.68
C ALA A 87 -1.15 -10.05 2.28
N ALA A 88 -0.57 -8.87 1.99
CA ALA A 88 0.09 -8.59 0.72
C ALA A 88 1.37 -9.43 0.49
N ARG A 89 2.00 -9.96 1.55
CA ARG A 89 3.16 -10.84 1.46
C ARG A 89 2.79 -12.32 1.37
N ALA A 90 1.55 -12.69 1.67
CA ALA A 90 1.13 -14.08 1.53
C ALA A 90 1.23 -14.48 0.05
N PRO A 91 1.77 -15.68 -0.27
CA PRO A 91 1.82 -16.16 -1.63
C PRO A 91 0.37 -16.22 -2.16
N SER A 92 0.06 -15.35 -3.10
CA SER A 92 -1.21 -15.40 -3.80
C SER A 92 -1.16 -16.65 -4.69
N ALA A 93 -2.16 -17.52 -4.58
CA ALA A 93 -2.26 -18.79 -5.30
C ALA A 93 -2.41 -18.64 -6.84
N GLY A 94 -1.98 -17.52 -7.42
CA GLY A 94 -2.04 -17.23 -8.86
C GLY A 94 -1.08 -16.13 -9.35
N GLY A 95 -0.04 -15.75 -8.58
CA GLY A 95 0.80 -14.59 -8.87
C GLY A 95 2.10 -14.87 -9.65
N ALA A 96 2.05 -15.57 -10.79
CA ALA A 96 3.21 -16.04 -11.57
C ALA A 96 4.27 -14.98 -12.01
N GLY A 97 4.07 -13.70 -11.70
CA GLY A 97 5.01 -12.60 -11.96
C GLY A 97 5.95 -12.28 -10.78
N GLN A 98 5.48 -12.31 -9.53
CA GLN A 98 6.30 -11.96 -8.37
C GLN A 98 7.19 -13.13 -7.90
N ASP A 99 6.70 -14.36 -8.06
CA ASP A 99 7.49 -15.57 -7.76
C ASP A 99 8.72 -15.68 -8.64
N LYS A 100 8.61 -15.33 -9.93
CA LYS A 100 9.76 -15.37 -10.86
C LYS A 100 10.86 -14.38 -10.47
N GLY A 101 10.49 -13.17 -10.03
CA GLY A 101 11.45 -12.17 -9.56
C GLY A 101 12.13 -12.60 -8.26
N ARG A 102 11.36 -13.14 -7.31
CA ARG A 102 11.86 -13.66 -6.03
C ARG A 102 12.77 -14.88 -6.22
N LEU A 103 12.38 -15.82 -7.08
CA LEU A 103 13.18 -17.00 -7.41
C LEU A 103 14.46 -16.65 -8.19
N ARG A 104 14.40 -15.68 -9.10
CA ARG A 104 15.60 -15.16 -9.80
C ARG A 104 16.55 -14.47 -8.83
N LEU A 105 16.02 -13.67 -7.91
CA LEU A 105 16.82 -12.99 -6.90
C LEU A 105 17.40 -13.98 -5.89
N GLU A 106 16.62 -14.94 -5.40
CA GLU A 106 17.12 -15.99 -4.50
C GLU A 106 18.17 -16.86 -5.18
N ALA A 107 17.98 -17.25 -6.45
CA ALA A 107 18.99 -17.99 -7.22
C ALA A 107 20.28 -17.18 -7.39
N ALA A 108 20.19 -15.88 -7.69
CA ALA A 108 21.35 -15.00 -7.78
C ALA A 108 22.07 -14.82 -6.43
N LEU A 109 21.31 -14.80 -5.33
CA LEU A 109 21.86 -14.72 -3.97
C LEU A 109 22.53 -16.05 -3.56
N ASP A 110 22.01 -17.20 -3.99
CA ASP A 110 22.59 -18.52 -3.76
C ASP A 110 23.92 -18.68 -4.53
N GLU A 111 23.96 -18.22 -5.79
CA GLU A 111 25.17 -18.23 -6.63
C GLU A 111 26.34 -17.46 -6.01
N ILE A 112 26.07 -16.36 -5.28
CA ILE A 112 27.09 -15.59 -4.54
C ILE A 112 27.24 -16.04 -3.07
N GLY A 113 26.57 -17.13 -2.66
CA GLY A 113 26.71 -17.75 -1.33
C GLY A 113 26.00 -17.03 -0.16
N VAL A 114 25.12 -16.08 -0.45
CA VAL A 114 24.38 -15.27 0.56
C VAL A 114 22.87 -15.54 0.57
N GLY A 115 22.42 -16.55 -0.18
CA GLY A 115 21.03 -17.03 -0.18
C GLY A 115 20.61 -17.60 1.19
N LEU A 116 19.29 -17.82 1.37
CA LEU A 116 18.75 -18.50 2.55
C LEU A 116 19.33 -19.91 2.64
N ARG A 117 20.42 -20.06 3.39
CA ARG A 117 21.03 -21.37 3.68
C ARG A 117 19.98 -22.26 4.33
N ARG A 118 19.62 -23.34 3.66
CA ARG A 118 18.83 -24.45 4.19
C ARG A 118 19.75 -25.65 4.33
#